data_AF-A0AAW5VK48-F1
#
_entry.id   AF-A0AAW5VK48-F1
#
_cell.length_a   1.000
_cell.length_b   1.000
_cell.length_c   1.000
_cell.angle_alpha   90.00
_cell.angle_beta   90.00
_cell.angle_gamma   90.00
#
_symmetry.space_group_name_H-M   'P 1'
#
loop_
_entity.id
_entity.type
_entity.pdbx_description
1 polymer ?
#
loop_
_entity_poly.entity_id
_entity_poly.type
_entity_poly.pdbx_seq_one_letter_code
_entity_poly.pdbx_strand_id
1 'polypeptide(L)'
;MQYRPETKELISSIQDFLMKELLPKLEGDDLLSYKTLVSWNMLGVITREMESSEFESDFRRIQNLGLKISDLETKFKSEEFANLTRKEKYNLLLGWNKEFANTIRNLTKDKTNSDLKPGGKIWNFAKNQLKENLAISNPRFQT
;
A
#
# COMPACT_ATOMS: atom_id res chain seq x y z
N MET A 1 1.64 16.26 10.46
CA MET A 1 0.65 15.21 10.13
C MET A 1 0.87 14.07 11.11
N GLN A 2 -0.09 13.76 11.97
CA GLN A 2 -0.04 12.54 12.76
C GLN A 2 -0.78 11.47 11.94
N TYR A 3 -0.02 10.53 11.39
CA TYR A 3 -0.62 9.35 10.76
C TYR A 3 -1.23 8.48 11.86
N ARG A 4 -2.43 7.95 11.63
CA ARG A 4 -2.93 6.84 12.47
C ARG A 4 -1.95 5.68 12.31
N PRO A 5 -1.61 4.97 13.39
CA PRO A 5 -0.69 3.85 13.28
C PRO A 5 -1.24 2.82 12.31
N GLU A 6 -0.44 2.45 11.33
CA GLU A 6 -0.83 1.41 10.37
C GLU A 6 -0.85 0.05 11.07
N THR A 7 -1.64 -0.90 10.57
CA THR A 7 -1.75 -2.25 11.16
C THR A 7 -0.37 -2.90 11.34
N LYS A 8 0.58 -2.62 10.45
CA LYS A 8 1.97 -3.10 10.55
C LYS A 8 2.74 -2.48 11.72
N GLU A 9 2.53 -1.20 12.00
CA GLU A 9 3.17 -0.52 13.13
C GLU A 9 2.64 -1.06 14.46
N LEU A 10 1.33 -1.39 14.51
CA LEU A 10 0.71 -2.07 15.64
C LEU A 10 1.30 -3.48 15.84
N ILE A 11 1.38 -4.29 14.77
CA ILE A 11 1.96 -5.64 14.85
C ILE A 11 3.42 -5.58 15.30
N SER A 12 4.20 -4.64 14.76
CA SER A 12 5.61 -4.45 15.12
C SER A 12 5.76 -4.06 16.60
N SER A 13 4.87 -3.20 17.10
CA SER A 13 4.84 -2.82 18.52
C SER A 13 4.53 -4.00 19.44
N ILE A 14 3.60 -4.87 19.03
CA ILE A 14 3.29 -6.11 19.78
C ILE A 14 4.50 -7.06 19.76
N GLN A 15 5.14 -7.25 18.61
CA GLN A 15 6.35 -8.08 18.51
C GLN A 15 7.46 -7.58 19.42
N ASP A 16 7.68 -6.27 19.47
CA ASP A 16 8.64 -5.64 20.36
C ASP A 16 8.30 -5.87 21.83
N PHE A 17 7.03 -5.71 22.22
CA PHE A 17 6.56 -6.01 23.57
C PHE A 17 6.82 -7.48 23.95
N LEU A 18 6.47 -8.42 23.05
CA LEU A 18 6.67 -9.86 23.30
C LEU A 18 8.13 -10.19 23.58
N MET A 19 9.07 -9.61 22.82
CA MET A 19 10.49 -9.94 22.94
C MET A 19 11.22 -9.15 24.02
N LYS A 20 10.92 -7.86 24.18
CA LYS A 20 11.68 -6.95 25.05
C LYS A 20 11.13 -6.89 26.47
N GLU A 21 9.82 -7.10 26.63
CA GLU A 21 9.15 -6.92 27.93
C GLU A 21 8.58 -8.22 28.48
N LEU A 22 7.92 -9.02 27.64
CA LEU A 22 7.23 -10.22 28.11
C LEU A 22 8.19 -11.41 28.26
N LEU A 23 8.92 -11.79 27.21
CA LEU A 23 9.79 -12.97 27.22
C LEU A 23 10.80 -12.99 28.38
N PRO A 24 11.48 -11.87 28.76
CA PRO A 24 12.38 -11.87 29.91
C PRO A 24 11.69 -12.15 31.25
N LYS A 25 10.38 -11.90 31.36
CA LYS A 25 9.59 -12.16 32.58
C LYS A 25 9.09 -13.61 32.66
N LEU A 26 9.28 -14.40 31.59
CA LEU A 26 8.85 -15.79 31.49
C LEU A 26 10.00 -16.77 31.78
N GLU A 27 11.16 -16.27 32.22
CA GLU A 27 12.29 -17.10 32.63
C GLU A 27 11.87 -18.15 33.68
N GLY A 28 12.06 -19.43 33.35
CA GLY A 28 11.67 -20.56 34.19
C GLY A 28 10.34 -21.23 33.80
N ASP A 29 9.55 -20.63 32.90
CA ASP A 29 8.42 -21.30 32.24
C ASP A 29 8.73 -21.52 30.76
N ASP A 30 9.37 -22.66 30.48
CA ASP A 30 9.80 -23.05 29.13
C ASP A 30 8.63 -23.14 28.15
N LEU A 31 7.47 -23.62 28.61
CA LEU A 31 6.29 -23.78 27.76
C LEU A 31 5.71 -22.43 27.34
N LEU A 32 5.60 -21.49 28.28
CA LEU A 32 5.06 -20.16 28.01
C LEU A 32 6.06 -19.31 27.21
N SER A 33 7.36 -19.45 27.47
CA SER A 33 8.44 -18.85 26.68
C SER A 33 8.40 -19.34 25.23
N TYR A 34 8.24 -20.65 25.01
CA TYR A 34 8.10 -21.22 23.67
C TYR A 34 6.89 -20.66 22.92
N LYS A 35 5.71 -20.61 23.56
CA LYS A 35 4.49 -20.04 22.96
C LYS A 35 4.65 -18.56 22.59
N THR A 36 5.40 -17.80 23.39
CA THR A 36 5.71 -16.40 23.13
C THR A 36 6.58 -16.24 21.88
N LEU A 37 7.63 -17.07 21.73
CA LEU A 37 8.48 -17.09 20.55
C LEU A 37 7.72 -17.50 19.27
N VAL A 38 6.83 -18.50 19.37
CA VAL A 38 5.98 -18.90 18.25
C VAL A 38 5.06 -17.75 17.84
N SER A 39 4.44 -17.07 18.80
CA SER A 39 3.55 -15.94 18.53
C SER A 39 4.31 -14.78 17.87
N TRP A 40 5.50 -14.45 18.36
CA TRP A 40 6.37 -13.45 17.75
C TRP A 40 6.72 -13.79 16.30
N ASN A 41 7.09 -15.05 16.02
CA ASN A 41 7.38 -15.50 14.66
C ASN A 41 6.16 -15.41 13.74
N MET A 42 4.97 -15.83 14.22
CA MET A 42 3.73 -15.78 13.45
C MET A 42 3.34 -14.34 13.09
N LEU A 43 3.50 -13.39 14.02
CA LEU A 43 3.30 -11.98 13.73
C LEU A 43 4.24 -11.48 12.63
N GLY A 44 5.50 -11.94 12.61
CA GLY A 44 6.45 -11.60 11.55
C GLY A 44 6.08 -12.19 10.19
N VAL A 45 5.49 -13.39 10.17
CA VAL A 45 4.91 -13.97 8.94
C VAL A 45 3.72 -13.16 8.47
N ILE A 46 2.78 -12.84 9.36
CA ILE A 46 1.59 -12.03 9.04
C ILE A 46 1.99 -10.68 8.45
N THR A 47 2.96 -9.97 9.04
CA THR A 47 3.45 -8.69 8.50
C THR A 47 3.96 -8.83 7.07
N ARG A 48 4.72 -9.89 6.75
CA ARG A 48 5.25 -10.14 5.39
C ARG A 48 4.16 -10.49 4.39
N GLU A 49 3.18 -11.30 4.81
CA GLU A 49 2.02 -11.64 3.96
C GLU A 49 1.15 -10.42 3.68
N MET A 50 0.92 -9.58 4.69
CA MET A 50 0.21 -8.31 4.52
C MET A 50 0.90 -7.41 3.50
N GLU A 51 2.23 -7.27 3.56
CA GLU A 51 3.00 -6.51 2.56
C GLU A 51 2.86 -7.07 1.13
N SER A 52 2.84 -8.40 0.97
CA SER A 52 2.63 -9.01 -0.36
C SER A 52 1.21 -8.73 -0.89
N SER A 53 0.21 -8.86 -0.02
CA SER A 53 -1.19 -8.61 -0.36
C SER A 53 -1.49 -7.15 -0.72
N GLU A 54 -0.77 -6.21 -0.12
CA GLU A 54 -0.91 -4.78 -0.43
C GLU A 54 -0.52 -4.49 -1.88
N PHE A 55 0.60 -5.03 -2.37
CA PHE A 55 1.02 -4.80 -3.76
C PHE A 55 0.00 -5.33 -4.77
N GLU A 56 -0.64 -6.48 -4.48
CA GLU A 56 -1.70 -7.03 -5.33
C GLU A 56 -2.98 -6.19 -5.26
N SER A 57 -3.31 -5.67 -4.08
CA SER A 57 -4.45 -4.77 -3.91
C SER A 57 -4.25 -3.46 -4.68
N ASP A 58 -3.05 -2.88 -4.63
CA ASP A 58 -2.69 -1.68 -5.38
C ASP A 58 -2.68 -1.92 -6.88
N PHE A 59 -2.15 -3.06 -7.33
CA PHE A 59 -2.19 -3.46 -8.73
C PHE A 59 -3.64 -3.55 -9.24
N ARG A 60 -4.51 -4.26 -8.51
CA ARG A 60 -5.94 -4.36 -8.87
C ARG A 60 -6.64 -3.01 -8.83
N ARG A 61 -6.32 -2.16 -7.85
CA ARG A 61 -6.87 -0.80 -7.76
C ARG A 61 -6.49 0.00 -9.01
N ILE A 62 -5.23 -0.02 -9.43
CA ILE A 62 -4.77 0.65 -10.65
C ILE A 62 -5.51 0.12 -11.89
N GLN A 63 -5.63 -1.20 -12.05
CA GLN A 63 -6.36 -1.78 -13.18
C GLN A 63 -7.84 -1.39 -13.18
N ASN A 64 -8.49 -1.37 -12.02
CA ASN A 64 -9.91 -1.02 -11.88
C ASN A 64 -10.20 0.46 -12.14
N LEU A 65 -9.21 1.35 -11.95
CA LEU A 65 -9.36 2.76 -12.30
C LEU A 65 -9.53 2.94 -13.82
N GLY A 66 -8.99 2.01 -14.62
CA GLY A 66 -9.16 1.97 -16.07
C GLY A 66 -8.91 3.33 -16.72
N LEU A 67 -7.85 4.02 -16.26
CA LEU A 67 -7.58 5.39 -16.67
C LEU A 67 -7.13 5.42 -18.13
N LYS A 68 -6.63 4.29 -18.67
CA LYS A 68 -6.15 4.13 -20.04
C LYS A 68 -5.16 5.23 -20.44
N ILE A 69 -4.39 5.71 -19.46
CA ILE A 69 -3.41 6.80 -19.67
C ILE A 69 -2.18 6.26 -20.42
N SER A 70 -1.86 4.98 -20.25
CA SER A 70 -0.85 4.29 -21.03
C SER A 70 -1.23 2.83 -21.27
N ASP A 71 -0.54 2.20 -22.22
CA ASP A 71 -0.71 0.79 -22.56
C ASP A 71 -0.28 -0.16 -21.42
N LEU A 72 0.27 0.36 -20.32
CA LEU A 72 0.71 -0.46 -19.19
C LEU A 72 -0.44 -1.21 -18.53
N GLU A 73 -1.62 -0.59 -18.46
CA GLU A 73 -2.82 -1.20 -17.85
C GLU A 73 -3.29 -2.45 -18.62
N THR A 74 -2.96 -2.53 -19.92
CA THR A 74 -3.38 -3.63 -20.80
C THR A 74 -2.26 -4.64 -21.08
N LYS A 75 -0.99 -4.24 -20.94
CA LYS A 75 0.17 -5.09 -21.24
C LYS A 75 0.49 -6.14 -20.19
N PHE A 76 0.12 -5.93 -18.92
CA PHE A 76 0.55 -6.79 -17.82
C PHE A 76 -0.63 -7.53 -17.19
N LYS A 77 -0.59 -8.86 -17.16
CA LYS A 77 -1.67 -9.68 -16.61
C LYS A 77 -1.54 -9.84 -15.09
N SER A 78 -2.67 -10.04 -14.41
CA SER A 78 -2.70 -10.30 -12.96
C SER A 78 -1.87 -11.53 -12.55
N GLU A 79 -1.86 -12.57 -13.38
CA GLU A 79 -1.10 -13.81 -13.14
C GLU A 79 0.41 -13.59 -13.19
N GLU A 80 0.88 -12.77 -14.14
CA GLU A 80 2.28 -12.40 -14.26
C GLU A 80 2.73 -11.58 -13.05
N PHE A 81 1.87 -10.67 -12.57
CA PHE A 81 2.15 -9.86 -11.38
C PHE A 81 2.24 -10.71 -10.11
N ALA A 82 1.33 -11.67 -9.93
CA ALA A 82 1.32 -12.55 -8.75
C ALA A 82 2.63 -13.33 -8.59
N ASN A 83 3.23 -13.76 -9.70
CA ASN A 83 4.45 -14.55 -9.74
C ASN A 83 5.74 -13.73 -9.51
N LEU A 84 5.67 -12.40 -9.49
CA LEU A 84 6.84 -11.55 -9.26
C LEU A 84 7.29 -11.60 -7.80
N THR A 85 8.60 -11.47 -7.58
CA THR A 85 9.14 -11.21 -6.24
C THR A 85 8.69 -9.86 -5.72
N ARG A 86 8.74 -9.67 -4.40
CA ARG A 86 8.40 -8.38 -3.75
C ARG A 86 9.14 -7.19 -4.37
N LYS A 87 10.44 -7.34 -4.62
CA LYS A 87 11.28 -6.27 -5.18
C LYS A 87 10.83 -5.91 -6.60
N GLU A 88 10.45 -6.90 -7.38
CA GLU A 88 9.93 -6.71 -8.74
C GLU A 88 8.54 -6.07 -8.72
N LYS A 89 7.62 -6.54 -7.87
CA LYS A 89 6.30 -5.92 -7.65
C LYS A 89 6.45 -4.42 -7.32
N TYR A 90 7.32 -4.09 -6.37
CA TYR A 90 7.59 -2.69 -5.99
C TYR A 90 8.16 -1.87 -7.15
N ASN A 91 9.19 -2.37 -7.84
CA ASN A 91 9.82 -1.63 -8.94
C ASN A 91 8.86 -1.41 -10.11
N LEU A 92 8.01 -2.40 -10.41
CA LEU A 92 7.01 -2.30 -11.48
C LEU A 92 5.98 -1.22 -11.16
N LEU A 93 5.37 -1.27 -9.97
CA LEU A 93 4.38 -0.27 -9.54
C LEU A 93 4.99 1.13 -9.46
N LEU A 94 6.24 1.24 -8.98
CA LEU A 94 6.96 2.52 -8.97
C LEU A 94 7.21 3.05 -10.39
N GLY A 95 7.58 2.17 -11.32
CA GLY A 95 7.75 2.50 -12.74
C GLY A 95 6.46 3.01 -13.35
N TRP A 96 5.36 2.30 -13.14
CA TRP A 96 4.02 2.69 -13.59
C TRP A 96 3.61 4.04 -13.05
N ASN A 97 3.80 4.28 -11.75
CA ASN A 97 3.47 5.57 -11.14
C ASN A 97 4.29 6.73 -11.75
N LYS A 98 5.58 6.52 -11.98
CA LYS A 98 6.44 7.52 -12.64
C LYS A 98 5.97 7.81 -14.07
N GLU A 99 5.62 6.77 -14.82
CA GLU A 99 5.12 6.92 -16.19
C GLU A 99 3.78 7.66 -16.20
N PHE A 100 2.80 7.23 -15.41
CA PHE A 100 1.51 7.91 -15.29
C PHE A 100 1.66 9.38 -14.91
N ALA A 101 2.51 9.68 -13.92
CA ALA A 101 2.77 11.05 -13.51
C ALA A 101 3.38 11.88 -14.66
N ASN A 102 4.30 11.32 -15.44
CA ASN A 102 4.90 12.00 -16.58
C ASN A 102 3.90 12.22 -17.70
N THR A 103 3.09 11.21 -18.03
CA THR A 103 2.04 11.32 -19.05
C THR A 103 1.01 12.37 -18.67
N ILE A 104 0.52 12.37 -17.42
CA ILE A 104 -0.40 13.39 -16.90
C ILE A 104 0.22 14.80 -17.01
N ARG A 105 1.49 14.98 -16.62
CA ARG A 105 2.18 16.27 -16.72
C ARG A 105 2.31 16.75 -18.17
N ASN A 106 2.61 15.85 -19.10
CA ASN A 106 2.71 16.20 -20.52
C ASN A 106 1.34 16.58 -21.10
N LEU A 107 0.31 15.78 -20.82
CA LEU A 107 -1.07 16.08 -21.22
C LEU A 107 -1.58 17.42 -20.66
N THR A 108 -1.11 17.81 -19.47
CA THR A 108 -1.44 19.11 -18.86
C THR A 108 -0.82 20.28 -19.63
N LYS A 109 0.39 20.11 -20.18
CA LYS A 109 1.05 21.14 -21.01
C LYS A 109 0.33 21.36 -22.33
N ASP A 110 -0.18 20.28 -22.93
CA ASP A 110 -0.87 20.33 -24.22
C ASP A 110 -2.28 20.96 -24.15
N LYS A 111 -2.84 21.19 -22.94
CA LYS A 111 -4.12 21.90 -22.65
C LYS A 111 -5.37 21.40 -23.39
N THR A 112 -5.26 20.37 -24.21
CA THR A 112 -6.32 19.85 -25.08
C THR A 112 -7.09 18.69 -24.46
N ASN A 113 -6.58 18.06 -23.40
CA ASN A 113 -7.19 16.87 -22.83
C ASN A 113 -8.34 17.19 -21.86
N SER A 114 -9.56 16.75 -22.20
CA SER A 114 -10.79 16.97 -21.42
C SER A 114 -10.80 16.21 -20.09
N ASP A 115 -10.05 15.11 -19.96
CA ASP A 115 -10.03 14.29 -18.73
C ASP A 115 -9.26 14.92 -17.56
N LEU A 116 -8.47 15.97 -17.83
CA LEU A 116 -7.76 16.76 -16.82
C LEU A 116 -8.58 17.95 -16.30
N LYS A 117 -9.69 18.29 -16.96
CA LYS A 117 -10.59 19.36 -16.50
C LYS A 117 -11.42 18.90 -15.31
N PRO A 118 -11.97 19.82 -14.50
CA PRO A 118 -12.89 19.48 -13.43
C PRO A 118 -14.03 18.58 -13.92
N GLY A 119 -14.18 17.41 -13.31
CA GLY A 119 -15.17 16.38 -13.69
C GLY A 119 -14.64 15.28 -14.61
N GLY A 120 -13.45 15.44 -15.20
CA GLY A 120 -12.77 14.39 -15.97
C GLY A 120 -12.32 13.21 -15.09
N LYS A 121 -12.08 12.05 -15.69
CA LYS A 121 -11.76 10.82 -14.93
C LYS A 121 -10.46 10.95 -14.14
N ILE A 122 -9.41 11.47 -14.78
CA ILE A 122 -8.09 11.66 -14.16
C ILE A 122 -8.17 12.72 -13.06
N TRP A 123 -8.91 13.79 -13.30
CA TRP A 123 -9.17 14.82 -12.31
C TRP A 123 -9.87 14.27 -11.05
N ASN A 124 -10.95 13.51 -11.24
CA ASN A 124 -11.70 12.93 -10.13
C ASN A 124 -10.86 11.91 -9.37
N PHE A 125 -10.05 11.09 -10.06
CA PHE A 125 -9.11 10.20 -9.41
C PHE A 125 -8.12 10.96 -8.52
N ALA A 126 -7.41 11.96 -9.07
CA ALA A 126 -6.44 12.74 -8.30
C ALA A 126 -7.08 13.48 -7.12
N LYS A 127 -8.28 14.04 -7.34
CA LYS A 127 -9.06 14.71 -6.29
C LYS A 127 -9.50 13.75 -5.18
N ASN A 128 -9.98 12.57 -5.53
CA ASN A 128 -10.43 11.57 -4.56
C ASN A 128 -9.26 11.02 -3.75
N GLN A 129 -8.14 10.70 -4.39
CA GLN A 129 -6.94 10.26 -3.68
C GLN A 129 -6.42 11.34 -2.71
N LEU A 130 -6.47 12.61 -3.14
CA LEU A 130 -6.12 13.73 -2.26
C LEU A 130 -7.12 13.86 -1.09
N LYS A 131 -8.42 13.72 -1.34
CA LYS A 131 -9.46 13.75 -0.30
C LYS A 131 -9.25 12.63 0.72
N GLU A 132 -8.99 11.40 0.28
CA GLU A 132 -8.68 10.25 1.14
C GLU A 132 -7.46 10.53 2.02
N ASN A 133 -6.35 10.98 1.42
CA ASN A 133 -5.13 11.31 2.16
C ASN A 133 -5.35 12.44 3.18
N LEU A 134 -6.16 13.45 2.82
CA LEU A 134 -6.51 14.54 3.73
C LEU A 134 -7.48 14.12 4.83
N ALA A 135 -8.41 13.20 4.56
CA ALA A 135 -9.37 12.67 5.53
C ALA A 135 -8.70 11.87 6.67
N ILE A 136 -7.51 11.30 6.41
CA ILE A 136 -6.68 10.65 7.43
C ILE A 136 -6.13 11.68 8.43
N SER A 137 -5.81 12.90 7.96
CA SER A 137 -5.16 13.93 8.78
C SER A 137 -6.11 15.00 9.32
N ASN A 138 -7.31 15.15 8.74
CA ASN A 138 -8.30 16.14 9.15
C ASN A 138 -9.74 15.62 8.96
N PRO A 139 -10.55 15.52 10.04
CA PRO A 139 -11.93 15.02 9.99
C PRO A 139 -12.85 15.77 9.03
N ARG A 140 -12.54 17.03 8.69
CA ARG A 140 -13.34 17.85 7.77
C ARG A 140 -13.44 17.27 6.35
N PHE A 141 -12.54 16.37 5.97
CA PHE A 141 -12.57 15.71 4.66
C PHE A 141 -13.25 14.34 4.67
N GLN A 142 -13.83 13.89 5.80
CA GLN A 142 -14.55 12.62 5.92
C GLN A 142 -15.98 12.65 5.37
N THR A 143 -16.57 13.85 5.23
CA THR A 143 -17.85 14.10 4.52
C THR A 143 -17.60 14.29 3.02
#